data_AF-A0A1Y3MXG0-F1
#
_entry.id   AF-A0A1Y3MXG0-F1
#
_cell.length_a   1.000
_cell.length_b   1.000
_cell.length_c   1.000
_cell.angle_alpha   90.00
_cell.angle_beta   90.00
_cell.angle_gamma   90.00
#
_symmetry.space_group_name_H-M   'P 1'
#
loop_
_entity.id
_entity.type
_entity.pdbx_description
1 polymer ?
#
loop_
_entity_poly.entity_id
_entity_poly.type
_entity_poly.pdbx_seq_one_letter_code
_entity_poly.pdbx_strand_id
1 'polypeptide(L)'
;MKLIEGGKLVVTSNLTNFREVPPDVNLEIAVRYYKKIEAFRALGKIFESVYIIANDDEIYKSGEIESYLNFEEMAQFNHLGTMVDCSRSCVASVDTVFYLLRICALLGFNCFQLYTEDTYKMDNEPFFGYMRGGYTEDELVMIDDYAYNLGIEVFPCIQTLGHLGQILQWPYYANVRDTSEVLLVEYEETYQLIEKMIKTITKPFRSKLIHIGMDE
;
A
#
# COMPACT_ATOMS: atom_id res chain seq x y z
N MET A 1 -21.38 -18.08 -3.40
CA MET A 1 -20.32 -17.08 -3.21
C MET A 1 -20.55 -15.98 -4.24
N LYS A 2 -20.94 -14.77 -3.82
CA LYS A 2 -21.14 -13.67 -4.78
C LYS A 2 -19.79 -13.37 -5.42
N LEU A 3 -19.73 -13.38 -6.76
CA LEU A 3 -18.55 -12.91 -7.49
C LEU A 3 -18.27 -11.47 -7.04
N ILE A 4 -17.00 -11.18 -6.74
CA ILE A 4 -16.57 -9.83 -6.41
C ILE A 4 -16.78 -8.95 -7.66
N GLU A 5 -17.52 -7.85 -7.53
CA GLU A 5 -17.60 -6.83 -8.59
C GLU A 5 -16.21 -6.24 -8.80
N GLY A 6 -15.64 -6.47 -9.99
CA GLY A 6 -14.28 -6.06 -10.28
C GLY A 6 -13.25 -6.89 -9.51
N GLY A 7 -12.76 -7.93 -10.17
CA GLY A 7 -11.66 -8.77 -9.70
C GLY A 7 -11.11 -9.69 -10.79
N LYS A 8 -11.66 -9.59 -12.02
CA LYS A 8 -11.34 -10.47 -13.13
C LYS A 8 -10.27 -9.81 -13.99
N LEU A 9 -9.13 -10.47 -14.08
CA LEU A 9 -8.04 -10.13 -14.99
C LEU A 9 -7.97 -11.19 -16.08
N VAL A 10 -7.94 -10.78 -17.34
CA VAL A 10 -7.72 -11.68 -18.48
C VAL A 10 -6.57 -11.15 -19.32
N VAL A 11 -5.58 -11.99 -19.57
CA VAL A 11 -4.48 -11.73 -20.50
C VAL A 11 -4.57 -12.75 -21.63
N THR A 12 -4.50 -12.28 -22.86
CA THR A 12 -4.50 -13.13 -24.06
C THR A 12 -3.44 -12.66 -25.05
N SER A 13 -2.79 -13.61 -25.70
CA SER A 13 -1.87 -13.38 -26.82
C SER A 13 -2.54 -13.74 -28.14
N ASN A 14 -2.26 -12.99 -29.21
CA ASN A 14 -2.73 -13.34 -30.56
C ASN A 14 -1.97 -14.53 -31.17
N LEU A 15 -0.82 -14.91 -30.60
CA LEU A 15 0.01 -16.03 -31.02
C LEU A 15 0.22 -17.00 -29.86
N THR A 16 0.39 -18.29 -30.17
CA THR A 16 0.74 -19.33 -29.20
C THR A 16 2.24 -19.62 -29.16
N ASN A 17 2.98 -19.16 -30.17
CA ASN A 17 4.43 -19.35 -30.29
C ASN A 17 5.10 -18.07 -30.83
N PHE A 18 6.15 -17.57 -30.16
CA PHE A 18 6.85 -16.33 -30.55
C PHE A 18 7.87 -16.52 -31.70
N ARG A 19 8.17 -17.77 -32.08
CA ARG A 19 9.03 -18.12 -33.22
C ARG A 19 8.25 -18.41 -34.49
N GLU A 20 6.98 -18.78 -34.38
CA GLU A 20 6.07 -19.06 -35.49
C GLU A 20 5.17 -17.85 -35.78
N VAL A 21 5.80 -16.75 -36.20
CA VAL A 21 5.09 -15.49 -36.48
C VAL A 21 4.79 -15.40 -37.98
N PRO A 22 3.52 -15.32 -38.41
CA PRO A 22 3.17 -15.09 -39.81
C PRO A 22 3.78 -13.79 -40.35
N PRO A 23 4.04 -13.69 -41.67
CA PRO A 23 4.44 -12.43 -42.29
C PRO A 23 3.43 -11.32 -41.94
N ASP A 24 3.95 -10.12 -41.67
CA ASP A 24 3.16 -8.92 -41.35
C ASP A 24 2.29 -8.98 -40.07
N VAL A 25 2.53 -9.96 -39.19
CA VAL A 25 1.89 -10.06 -37.87
C VAL A 25 2.91 -9.74 -36.78
N ASN A 26 2.50 -8.94 -35.79
CA ASN A 26 3.27 -8.74 -34.56
C ASN A 26 2.70 -9.60 -33.43
N LEU A 27 3.54 -9.97 -32.47
CA LEU A 27 3.06 -10.51 -31.20
C LEU A 27 2.33 -9.39 -30.44
N GLU A 28 1.06 -9.61 -30.16
CA GLU A 28 0.18 -8.69 -29.44
C GLU A 28 -0.36 -9.37 -28.18
N ILE A 29 -0.25 -8.66 -27.05
CA ILE A 29 -0.81 -9.09 -25.78
C ILE A 29 -1.93 -8.11 -25.40
N ALA A 30 -3.14 -8.64 -25.25
CA ALA A 30 -4.29 -7.89 -24.80
C ALA A 30 -4.55 -8.15 -23.31
N VAL A 31 -4.61 -7.07 -22.52
CA VAL A 31 -4.97 -7.12 -21.09
C VAL A 31 -6.36 -6.53 -20.92
N ARG A 32 -7.28 -7.32 -20.34
CA ARG A 32 -8.63 -6.88 -19.97
C ARG A 32 -8.75 -6.89 -18.45
N TYR A 33 -9.12 -5.75 -17.90
CA TYR A 33 -9.21 -5.51 -16.46
C TYR A 33 -10.37 -4.57 -16.13
N TYR A 34 -10.77 -4.54 -14.87
CA TYR A 34 -11.81 -3.66 -14.33
C TYR A 34 -11.23 -2.58 -13.41
N LYS A 35 -10.28 -2.94 -12.54
CA LYS A 35 -9.60 -2.02 -11.61
C LYS A 35 -8.19 -1.69 -12.11
N LYS A 36 -7.73 -0.46 -11.87
CA LYS A 36 -6.39 -0.02 -12.30
C LYS A 36 -5.27 -0.94 -11.79
N ILE A 37 -5.37 -1.42 -10.55
CA ILE A 37 -4.41 -2.33 -9.94
C ILE A 37 -4.26 -3.67 -10.69
N GLU A 38 -5.33 -4.16 -11.30
CA GLU A 38 -5.31 -5.42 -12.06
C GLU A 38 -4.48 -5.27 -13.34
N ALA A 39 -4.44 -4.07 -13.94
CA ALA A 39 -3.56 -3.78 -15.07
C ALA A 39 -2.08 -3.87 -14.68
N PHE A 40 -1.71 -3.36 -13.50
CA PHE A 40 -0.34 -3.47 -12.99
C PHE A 40 0.01 -4.91 -12.59
N ARG A 41 -0.93 -5.66 -12.02
CA ARG A 41 -0.77 -7.11 -11.77
C ARG A 41 -0.51 -7.88 -13.06
N ALA A 42 -1.24 -7.55 -14.13
CA ALA A 42 -1.02 -8.14 -15.45
C ALA A 42 0.41 -7.90 -15.94
N LEU A 43 0.92 -6.67 -15.81
CA LEU A 43 2.31 -6.35 -16.14
C LEU A 43 3.30 -7.17 -15.31
N GLY A 44 3.07 -7.32 -14.00
CA GLY A 44 3.90 -8.16 -13.14
C GLY A 44 3.95 -9.63 -13.61
N LYS A 45 2.79 -10.20 -13.93
CA LYS A 45 2.69 -11.57 -14.49
C LYS A 45 3.33 -11.70 -15.87
N ILE A 46 3.18 -10.70 -16.75
CA ILE A 46 3.82 -10.69 -18.06
C ILE A 46 5.34 -10.62 -17.92
N PHE A 47 5.88 -9.80 -17.01
CA PHE A 47 7.32 -9.73 -16.74
C PHE A 47 7.87 -11.04 -16.17
N GLU A 48 7.13 -11.68 -15.26
CA GLU A 48 7.46 -13.03 -14.78
C GLU A 48 7.50 -14.02 -15.94
N SER A 49 6.47 -14.06 -16.79
CA SER A 49 6.41 -14.93 -17.96
C SER A 49 7.59 -14.73 -18.90
N VAL A 50 7.91 -13.47 -19.24
CA VAL A 50 9.08 -13.14 -20.08
C VAL A 50 10.38 -13.57 -19.41
N TYR A 51 10.52 -13.36 -18.11
CA TYR A 51 11.70 -13.77 -17.36
C TYR A 51 11.88 -15.30 -17.40
N ILE A 52 10.82 -16.07 -17.15
CA ILE A 52 10.86 -17.54 -17.20
C ILE A 52 11.24 -18.00 -18.61
N ILE A 53 10.56 -17.51 -19.64
CA ILE A 53 10.82 -17.89 -21.04
C ILE A 53 12.26 -17.56 -21.43
N ALA A 54 12.79 -16.42 -21.01
CA ALA A 54 14.14 -15.98 -21.39
C ALA A 54 15.27 -16.72 -20.65
N ASN A 55 14.98 -17.34 -19.50
CA ASN A 55 15.98 -17.98 -18.65
C ASN A 55 15.87 -19.51 -18.60
N ASP A 56 14.92 -20.09 -19.35
CA ASP A 56 14.79 -21.53 -19.54
C ASP A 56 15.07 -21.90 -21.00
N ASP A 57 16.17 -22.61 -21.23
CA ASP A 57 16.65 -22.98 -22.56
C ASP A 57 15.66 -23.84 -23.35
N GLU A 58 14.90 -24.71 -22.69
CA GLU A 58 13.96 -25.60 -23.37
C GLU A 58 12.73 -24.82 -23.82
N ILE A 59 12.18 -23.99 -22.93
CA ILE A 59 11.04 -23.10 -23.23
C ILE A 59 11.43 -22.09 -24.31
N TYR A 60 12.60 -21.47 -24.20
CA TYR A 60 13.06 -20.48 -25.17
C TYR A 60 13.24 -21.08 -26.57
N LYS A 61 13.69 -22.33 -26.67
CA LYS A 61 13.88 -23.04 -27.95
C LYS A 61 12.55 -23.47 -28.54
N SER A 62 11.59 -23.94 -27.73
CA SER A 62 10.26 -24.31 -28.23
C SER A 62 9.52 -23.09 -28.82
N GLY A 63 9.71 -21.91 -28.22
CA GLY A 63 9.00 -20.70 -28.63
C GLY A 63 7.59 -20.61 -28.08
N GLU A 64 7.12 -21.61 -27.33
CA GLU A 64 5.75 -21.69 -26.82
C GLU A 64 5.49 -20.63 -25.74
N ILE A 65 4.39 -19.89 -25.89
CA ILE A 65 3.98 -18.82 -24.96
C ILE A 65 2.55 -18.96 -24.48
N GLU A 66 1.79 -19.91 -25.03
CA GLU A 66 0.35 -19.99 -24.80
C GLU A 66 0.01 -20.06 -23.31
N SER A 67 0.63 -20.99 -22.57
CA SER A 67 0.44 -21.18 -21.13
C SER A 67 0.99 -20.04 -20.26
N TYR A 68 1.86 -19.18 -20.81
CA TYR A 68 2.51 -18.08 -20.09
C TYR A 68 1.84 -16.72 -20.34
N LEU A 69 1.21 -16.54 -21.51
CA LEU A 69 0.62 -15.27 -21.95
C LEU A 69 -0.87 -15.39 -22.30
N ASN A 70 -1.52 -16.51 -21.97
CA ASN A 70 -2.97 -16.66 -21.96
C ASN A 70 -3.43 -17.18 -20.60
N PHE A 71 -3.95 -16.30 -19.76
CA PHE A 71 -4.42 -16.65 -18.42
C PHE A 71 -5.59 -15.78 -17.97
N GLU A 72 -6.37 -16.34 -17.05
CA GLU A 72 -7.45 -15.65 -16.36
C GLU A 72 -7.25 -15.79 -14.84
N GLU A 73 -7.42 -14.69 -14.12
CA GLU A 73 -7.38 -14.65 -12.66
C GLU A 73 -8.64 -13.99 -12.11
N MET A 74 -9.05 -14.45 -10.93
CA MET A 74 -10.14 -13.86 -10.14
C MET A 74 -9.63 -13.54 -8.74
N ALA A 75 -9.61 -12.26 -8.38
CA ALA A 75 -9.30 -11.82 -7.03
C ALA A 75 -10.26 -12.46 -6.01
N GLN A 76 -9.71 -12.92 -4.88
CA GLN A 76 -10.49 -13.53 -3.79
C GLN A 76 -10.77 -12.55 -2.64
N PHE A 77 -10.11 -11.40 -2.64
CA PHE A 77 -10.21 -10.39 -1.59
C PHE A 77 -10.48 -9.01 -2.21
N ASN A 78 -11.31 -8.22 -1.53
CA ASN A 78 -11.54 -6.82 -1.92
C ASN A 78 -10.37 -5.92 -1.55
N HIS A 79 -9.69 -6.22 -0.45
CA HIS A 79 -8.52 -5.50 0.05
C HIS A 79 -7.41 -6.52 0.28
N LEU A 80 -6.29 -6.34 -0.41
CA LEU A 80 -5.07 -7.10 -0.22
C LEU A 80 -3.92 -6.10 -0.26
N GLY A 81 -3.12 -6.07 0.80
CA GLY A 81 -2.13 -5.03 0.98
C GLY A 81 -1.09 -5.35 2.02
N THR A 82 -0.29 -4.33 2.33
CA THR A 82 0.75 -4.41 3.36
C THR A 82 0.67 -3.20 4.28
N MET A 83 1.18 -3.36 5.50
CA MET A 83 1.37 -2.30 6.47
C MET A 83 2.87 -2.18 6.75
N VAL A 84 3.40 -0.97 6.57
CA VAL A 84 4.82 -0.68 6.82
C VAL A 84 4.97 0.00 8.16
N ASP A 85 5.76 -0.60 9.03
CA ASP A 85 6.13 -0.02 10.33
C ASP A 85 7.00 1.22 10.12
N CYS A 86 6.48 2.37 10.54
CA CYS A 86 7.16 3.66 10.55
C CYS A 86 7.29 4.22 11.98
N SER A 87 7.25 3.39 13.01
CA SER A 87 7.26 3.82 14.42
C SER A 87 8.46 3.26 15.19
N ARG A 88 9.10 2.20 14.70
CA ARG A 88 10.22 1.52 15.40
C ARG A 88 11.57 2.11 14.98
N SER A 89 11.65 3.44 14.99
CA SER A 89 12.80 4.30 14.64
C SER A 89 13.18 4.36 13.15
N CYS A 90 12.77 3.39 12.32
CA CYS A 90 12.98 3.44 10.88
C CYS A 90 11.73 3.99 10.18
N VAL A 91 11.65 5.31 10.03
CA VAL A 91 10.59 5.93 9.22
C VAL A 91 10.98 5.84 7.75
N ALA A 92 10.16 5.21 6.93
CA ALA A 92 10.41 5.10 5.50
C ALA A 92 10.45 6.50 4.84
N SER A 93 11.41 6.75 3.96
CA SER A 93 11.37 7.98 3.16
C SER A 93 10.25 7.89 2.10
N VAL A 94 9.77 9.03 1.60
CA VAL A 94 8.81 9.09 0.49
C VAL A 94 9.28 8.25 -0.71
N ASP A 95 10.56 8.34 -1.08
CA ASP A 95 11.15 7.53 -2.16
C ASP A 95 11.07 6.02 -1.89
N THR A 96 11.29 5.62 -0.63
CA THR A 96 11.16 4.22 -0.21
C THR A 96 9.71 3.76 -0.32
N VAL A 97 8.75 4.60 0.11
CA VAL A 97 7.32 4.30 -0.03
C VAL A 97 6.94 4.18 -1.50
N PHE A 98 7.41 5.07 -2.39
CA PHE A 98 7.17 4.97 -3.84
C PHE A 98 7.77 3.70 -4.45
N TYR A 99 8.94 3.27 -3.99
CA TYR A 99 9.51 1.98 -4.37
C TYR A 99 8.62 0.81 -3.95
N LEU A 100 8.17 0.77 -2.70
CA LEU A 100 7.29 -0.28 -2.19
C LEU A 100 5.93 -0.29 -2.90
N LEU A 101 5.36 0.87 -3.20
CA LEU A 101 4.10 0.99 -3.94
C LEU A 101 4.21 0.41 -5.36
N ARG A 102 5.33 0.60 -6.05
CA ARG A 102 5.56 -0.02 -7.37
C ARG A 102 5.62 -1.55 -7.27
N ILE A 103 6.28 -2.09 -6.24
CA ILE A 103 6.29 -3.54 -5.98
C ILE A 103 4.87 -4.03 -5.71
N CYS A 104 4.14 -3.36 -4.82
CA CYS A 104 2.74 -3.67 -4.51
C CYS A 104 1.87 -3.67 -5.77
N ALA A 105 2.06 -2.70 -6.66
CA ALA A 105 1.32 -2.60 -7.92
C ALA A 105 1.55 -3.83 -8.82
N LEU A 106 2.80 -4.25 -9.00
CA LEU A 106 3.14 -5.42 -9.81
C LEU A 106 2.64 -6.74 -9.19
N LEU A 107 2.57 -6.81 -7.85
CA LEU A 107 1.96 -7.95 -7.14
C LEU A 107 0.43 -7.92 -7.14
N GLY A 108 -0.19 -6.78 -7.48
CA GLY A 108 -1.63 -6.58 -7.45
C GLY A 108 -2.21 -6.26 -6.07
N PHE A 109 -1.39 -5.75 -5.15
CA PHE A 109 -1.85 -5.26 -3.85
C PHE A 109 -2.54 -3.91 -4.03
N ASN A 110 -3.77 -3.79 -3.54
CA ASN A 110 -4.63 -2.65 -3.79
C ASN A 110 -4.86 -1.76 -2.57
N CYS A 111 -4.26 -2.09 -1.43
CA CYS A 111 -4.17 -1.17 -0.29
C CYS A 111 -2.78 -1.16 0.33
N PHE A 112 -2.47 -0.05 1.02
CA PHE A 112 -1.19 0.17 1.69
C PHE A 112 -1.39 0.99 2.95
N GLN A 113 -0.73 0.60 4.04
CA GLN A 113 -0.84 1.29 5.33
C GLN A 113 0.52 1.74 5.82
N LEU A 114 0.57 2.94 6.40
CA LEU A 114 1.70 3.43 7.18
C LEU A 114 1.32 3.32 8.65
N TYR A 115 2.09 2.53 9.41
CA TYR A 115 1.92 2.43 10.86
C TYR A 115 2.74 3.50 11.56
N THR A 116 2.06 4.52 12.08
CA THR A 116 2.65 5.72 12.68
C THR A 116 2.03 5.99 14.07
N GLU A 117 2.75 5.64 15.13
CA GLU A 117 2.43 5.93 16.53
C GLU A 117 2.50 7.45 16.76
N ASP A 118 3.71 8.01 16.66
CA ASP A 118 4.03 9.42 16.86
C ASP A 118 4.72 10.06 15.64
N THR A 119 4.95 9.31 14.57
CA THR A 119 5.79 9.68 13.43
C THR A 119 5.05 10.42 12.32
N TYR A 120 4.25 11.41 12.72
CA TYR A 120 3.62 12.39 11.84
C TYR A 120 3.54 13.73 12.58
N LYS A 121 3.51 14.83 11.82
CA LYS A 121 3.45 16.18 12.39
C LYS A 121 2.01 16.62 12.56
N MET A 122 1.76 17.33 13.66
CA MET A 122 0.45 17.84 14.00
C MET A 122 0.54 19.31 14.42
N ASP A 123 -0.35 20.13 13.88
CA ASP A 123 -0.35 21.57 14.15
C ASP A 123 -0.59 21.85 15.63
N ASN A 124 0.22 22.74 16.21
CA ASN A 124 0.19 23.08 17.63
C ASN A 124 0.44 21.87 18.56
N GLU A 125 1.17 20.86 18.10
CA GLU A 125 1.62 19.71 18.90
C GLU A 125 3.12 19.51 18.71
N PRO A 126 3.95 20.23 19.48
CA PRO A 126 5.36 20.42 19.15
C PRO A 126 6.20 19.15 19.22
N PHE A 127 5.70 18.10 19.87
CA PHE A 127 6.44 16.85 20.11
C PHE A 127 6.00 15.70 19.19
N PHE A 128 4.87 15.79 18.50
CA PHE A 128 4.50 14.81 17.47
C PHE A 128 5.45 14.91 16.28
N GLY A 129 6.11 13.79 15.94
CA GLY A 129 7.14 13.70 14.91
C GLY A 129 8.48 14.35 15.27
N TYR A 130 8.60 14.98 16.45
CA TYR A 130 9.79 15.74 16.84
C TYR A 130 11.01 14.84 17.04
N MET A 131 12.07 15.08 16.26
CA MET A 131 13.28 14.25 16.23
C MET A 131 13.05 12.76 15.92
N ARG A 132 11.87 12.42 15.37
CA ARG A 132 11.45 11.05 15.08
C ARG A 132 11.37 10.76 13.57
N GLY A 133 11.60 11.78 12.74
CA GLY A 133 11.44 11.69 11.29
C GLY A 133 9.97 11.71 10.87
N GLY A 134 9.09 12.34 11.66
CA GLY A 134 7.66 12.29 11.40
C GLY A 134 7.27 12.96 10.08
N TYR A 135 6.37 12.29 9.35
CA TYR A 135 5.87 12.78 8.07
C TYR A 135 5.16 14.13 8.20
N THR A 136 5.42 15.01 7.25
CA THR A 136 4.62 16.21 7.01
C THR A 136 3.32 15.87 6.27
N GLU A 137 2.34 16.76 6.34
CA GLU A 137 1.12 16.64 5.52
C GLU A 137 1.44 16.52 4.02
N ASP A 138 2.34 17.37 3.50
CA ASP A 138 2.73 17.35 2.08
C ASP A 138 3.34 16.01 1.67
N GLU A 139 4.17 15.39 2.53
CA GLU A 139 4.73 14.06 2.26
C GLU A 139 3.64 12.98 2.19
N LEU A 140 2.66 13.04 3.09
CA LEU A 140 1.53 12.10 3.07
C LEU A 140 0.62 12.31 1.85
N VAL A 141 0.38 13.56 1.45
CA VAL A 141 -0.34 13.89 0.19
C VAL A 141 0.41 13.33 -1.02
N MET A 142 1.74 13.52 -1.08
CA MET A 142 2.56 12.98 -2.17
C MET A 142 2.48 11.44 -2.24
N ILE A 143 2.46 10.76 -1.10
CA ILE A 143 2.27 9.31 -1.01
C ILE A 143 0.90 8.88 -1.53
N ASP A 144 -0.17 9.54 -1.08
CA ASP A 144 -1.53 9.24 -1.52
C ASP A 144 -1.73 9.48 -3.03
N ASP A 145 -1.23 10.60 -3.56
CA ASP A 145 -1.26 10.93 -4.99
C ASP A 145 -0.54 9.88 -5.85
N TYR A 146 0.66 9.47 -5.41
CA TYR A 146 1.44 8.47 -6.12
C TYR A 146 0.74 7.11 -6.12
N ALA A 147 0.24 6.67 -4.96
CA ALA A 147 -0.47 5.41 -4.82
C ALA A 147 -1.79 5.38 -5.62
N TYR A 148 -2.53 6.48 -5.62
CA TYR A 148 -3.76 6.62 -6.40
C TYR A 148 -3.52 6.41 -7.90
N ASN A 149 -2.38 6.89 -8.42
CA ASN A 149 -1.98 6.66 -9.80
C ASN A 149 -1.71 5.18 -10.11
N LEU A 150 -1.32 4.38 -9.11
CA LEU A 150 -1.14 2.93 -9.21
C LEU A 150 -2.41 2.13 -8.91
N GLY A 151 -3.50 2.79 -8.49
CA GLY A 151 -4.74 2.12 -8.10
C GLY A 151 -4.67 1.47 -6.72
N ILE A 152 -3.81 2.00 -5.85
CA ILE A 152 -3.61 1.56 -4.46
C ILE A 152 -4.26 2.58 -3.55
N GLU A 153 -5.14 2.14 -2.66
CA GLU A 153 -5.71 2.97 -1.59
C GLU A 153 -4.75 3.01 -0.40
N VAL A 154 -4.34 4.22 0.00
CA VAL A 154 -3.50 4.41 1.19
C VAL A 154 -4.37 4.90 2.34
N PHE A 155 -4.18 4.32 3.51
CA PHE A 155 -4.82 4.80 4.72
C PHE A 155 -3.91 4.65 5.94
N PRO A 156 -4.07 5.51 6.95
CA PRO A 156 -3.18 5.49 8.11
C PRO A 156 -3.53 4.37 9.07
N CYS A 157 -2.49 3.84 9.72
CA CYS A 157 -2.60 3.00 10.90
C CYS A 157 -1.92 3.74 12.06
N ILE A 158 -2.70 4.13 13.06
CA ILE A 158 -2.24 4.90 14.22
C ILE A 158 -2.51 4.15 15.52
N GLN A 159 -2.17 4.79 16.64
CA GLN A 159 -2.57 4.36 17.97
C GLN A 159 -3.46 5.39 18.65
N THR A 160 -4.55 4.92 19.26
CA THR A 160 -5.46 5.75 20.06
C THR A 160 -5.62 5.25 21.50
N LEU A 161 -4.74 4.36 21.97
CA LEU A 161 -4.72 3.87 23.36
C LEU A 161 -3.29 3.54 23.84
N GLY A 162 -2.75 2.38 23.44
CA GLY A 162 -1.43 1.89 23.82
C GLY A 162 -0.32 2.29 22.85
N HIS A 163 0.89 1.75 23.05
CA HIS A 163 2.06 1.96 22.18
C HIS A 163 2.46 3.45 21.96
N LEU A 164 2.14 4.33 22.90
CA LEU A 164 2.40 5.76 22.79
C LEU A 164 3.59 6.22 23.66
N GLY A 165 4.48 5.31 24.05
CA GLY A 165 5.63 5.63 24.92
C GLY A 165 6.53 6.76 24.40
N GLN A 166 6.69 6.86 23.08
CA GLN A 166 7.51 7.90 22.46
C GLN A 166 6.91 9.31 22.60
N ILE A 167 5.58 9.43 22.64
CA ILE A 167 4.92 10.71 22.84
C ILE A 167 4.68 10.98 24.34
N LEU A 168 4.28 9.96 25.09
CA LEU A 168 3.93 10.07 26.52
C LEU A 168 5.13 10.26 27.46
N GLN A 169 6.36 10.14 26.96
CA GLN A 169 7.56 10.51 27.72
C GLN A 169 7.67 12.03 27.96
N TRP A 170 7.07 12.85 27.08
CA TRP A 170 7.18 14.31 27.17
C TRP A 170 6.27 14.86 28.28
N PRO A 171 6.78 15.73 29.19
CA PRO A 171 5.97 16.33 30.25
C PRO A 171 4.72 17.07 29.77
N TYR A 172 4.73 17.53 28.51
CA TYR A 172 3.60 18.19 27.85
C TYR A 172 2.34 17.30 27.79
N TYR A 173 2.48 15.98 27.73
CA TYR A 173 1.36 15.02 27.69
C TYR A 173 1.13 14.31 29.02
N ALA A 174 1.69 14.80 30.12
CA ALA A 174 1.58 14.13 31.42
C ALA A 174 0.13 14.05 31.94
N ASN A 175 -0.74 14.98 31.54
CA ASN A 175 -2.14 15.02 31.96
C ASN A 175 -3.01 13.94 31.28
N VAL A 176 -2.65 13.50 30.08
CA VAL A 176 -3.40 12.49 29.30
C VAL A 176 -2.82 11.08 29.44
N ARG A 177 -1.92 10.87 30.39
CA ARG A 177 -1.13 9.65 30.55
C ARG A 177 -1.62 8.80 31.73
N ASP A 178 -1.98 7.55 31.48
CA ASP A 178 -2.28 6.56 32.54
C ASP A 178 -0.99 5.83 32.95
N THR A 179 -0.33 5.19 31.97
CA THR A 179 0.95 4.50 32.16
C THR A 179 2.03 5.09 31.25
N SER A 180 3.26 4.57 31.28
CA SER A 180 4.32 5.06 30.39
C SER A 180 3.99 4.97 28.90
N GLU A 181 3.05 4.11 28.49
CA GLU A 181 2.72 3.86 27.08
C GLU A 181 1.24 3.96 26.74
N VAL A 182 0.36 4.17 27.74
CA VAL A 182 -1.10 4.13 27.58
C VAL A 182 -1.74 5.47 27.93
N LEU A 183 -2.65 5.92 27.08
CA LEU A 183 -3.49 7.12 27.30
C LEU A 183 -4.52 6.91 28.42
N LEU A 184 -4.82 7.98 29.15
CA LEU A 184 -5.83 8.02 30.20
C LEU A 184 -7.25 7.99 29.61
N VAL A 185 -7.97 6.90 29.84
CA VAL A 185 -9.36 6.71 29.39
C VAL A 185 -10.34 7.54 30.22
N GLU A 186 -11.53 7.79 29.67
CA GLU A 186 -12.61 8.57 30.32
C GLU A 186 -12.19 10.00 30.73
N TYR A 187 -11.21 10.56 30.01
CA TYR A 187 -10.71 11.91 30.25
C TYR A 187 -10.86 12.78 29.00
N GLU A 188 -11.50 13.94 29.17
CA GLU A 188 -11.93 14.81 28.08
C GLU A 188 -10.75 15.30 27.23
N GLU A 189 -9.65 15.69 27.86
CA GLU A 189 -8.45 16.16 27.18
C GLU A 189 -7.76 15.04 26.38
N THR A 190 -7.89 13.78 26.80
CA THR A 190 -7.44 12.62 26.00
C THR A 190 -8.26 12.50 24.72
N TYR A 191 -9.58 12.63 24.80
CA TYR A 191 -10.44 12.58 23.61
C TYR A 191 -10.19 13.74 22.66
N GLN A 192 -9.92 14.95 23.19
CA GLN A 192 -9.53 16.11 22.38
C GLN A 192 -8.21 15.86 21.62
N LEU A 193 -7.22 15.23 22.28
CA LEU A 193 -5.98 14.84 21.63
C LEU A 193 -6.23 13.80 20.52
N ILE A 194 -7.00 12.74 20.80
CA ILE A 194 -7.34 11.71 19.81
C ILE A 194 -8.10 12.29 18.62
N GLU A 195 -9.06 13.19 18.86
CA GLU A 195 -9.79 13.87 17.79
C GLU A 195 -8.83 14.66 16.88
N LYS A 196 -7.85 15.34 17.48
CA LYS A 196 -6.82 16.07 16.76
C LYS A 196 -5.91 15.14 15.96
N MET A 197 -5.51 13.99 16.52
CA MET A 197 -4.72 12.95 15.85
C MET A 197 -5.46 12.43 14.62
N ILE A 198 -6.72 12.01 14.77
CA ILE A 198 -7.54 11.46 13.68
C ILE A 198 -7.75 12.51 12.59
N LYS A 199 -8.11 13.74 12.93
CA LYS A 199 -8.28 14.82 11.94
C LYS A 199 -7.00 15.11 11.18
N THR A 200 -5.86 15.15 11.88
CA THR A 200 -4.56 15.45 11.28
C THR A 200 -4.13 14.34 10.33
N ILE A 201 -4.17 13.09 10.78
CA ILE A 201 -3.60 11.98 10.02
C ILE A 201 -4.49 11.55 8.85
N THR A 202 -5.80 11.77 8.92
CA THR A 202 -6.72 11.39 7.83
C THR A 202 -6.81 12.44 6.72
N LYS A 203 -6.58 13.72 7.03
CA LYS A 203 -6.66 14.84 6.08
C LYS A 203 -5.88 14.66 4.77
N PRO A 204 -4.64 14.10 4.76
CA PRO A 204 -3.84 13.98 3.53
C PRO A 204 -4.34 12.90 2.57
N PHE A 205 -5.14 11.94 3.06
CA PHE A 205 -5.52 10.74 2.32
C PHE A 205 -6.91 10.88 1.69
N ARG A 206 -7.08 10.34 0.48
CA ARG A 206 -8.42 10.19 -0.15
C ARG A 206 -9.28 9.15 0.55
N SER A 207 -8.65 8.19 1.23
CA SER A 207 -9.36 7.09 1.90
C SER A 207 -10.26 7.60 3.02
N LYS A 208 -11.33 6.85 3.26
CA LYS A 208 -12.20 7.02 4.43
C LYS A 208 -11.91 5.96 5.50
N LEU A 209 -10.89 5.15 5.29
CA LEU A 209 -10.45 4.12 6.23
C LEU A 209 -9.36 4.70 7.14
N ILE A 210 -9.32 4.18 8.35
CA ILE A 210 -8.25 4.40 9.32
C ILE A 210 -8.20 3.16 10.20
N HIS A 211 -7.00 2.68 10.49
CA HIS A 211 -6.78 1.69 11.53
C HIS A 211 -6.39 2.43 12.81
N ILE A 212 -7.22 2.36 13.85
CA ILE A 212 -7.05 3.14 15.08
C ILE A 212 -6.11 2.50 16.11
N GLY A 213 -5.63 1.28 15.84
CA GLY A 213 -4.78 0.52 16.77
C GLY A 213 -5.62 -0.03 17.90
N MET A 214 -5.36 0.43 19.13
CA MET A 214 -6.00 -0.01 20.39
C MET A 214 -5.48 -1.35 20.92
N ASP A 215 -4.37 -1.85 20.37
CA ASP A 215 -3.63 -2.97 20.95
C ASP A 215 -2.74 -2.55 22.12
N GLU A 216 -2.44 -3.56 22.96
CA GLU A 216 -1.62 -3.53 24.18
C GLU A 216 -1.83 -2.28 25.07
#